data_AF-A0A511VDG1-F1
#
_entry.id   AF-A0A511VDG1-F1
#
_cell.length_a   1.000
_cell.length_b   1.000
_cell.length_c   1.000
_cell.angle_alpha   90.00
_cell.angle_beta   90.00
_cell.angle_gamma   90.00
#
_symmetry.space_group_name_H-M   'P 1'
#
loop_
_entity.id
_entity.type
_entity.pdbx_description
1 polymer ?
#
loop_
_entity_poly.entity_id
_entity_poly.type
_entity_poly.pdbx_seq_one_letter_code
_entity_poly.pdbx_strand_id
1 'polypeptide(L)'
;MPKVNPSLWERSLERENYSHLPDLQFFRYCNYYYGLNRGVYNTIDAWFYKYGIRDILTRRTSIIAFLTFVSDKENKHKSIQFGSGGLVKKLNEFVHSREIKNHRYVD
;
A
#
# COMPACT_ATOMS: atom_id res chain seq x y z
N MET A 1 -26.64 -3.42 3.95
CA MET A 1 -26.10 -4.79 3.88
C MET A 1 -24.93 -4.90 4.85
N PRO A 2 -24.87 -5.91 5.73
CA PRO A 2 -23.74 -6.05 6.64
C PRO A 2 -22.48 -6.28 5.80
N LYS A 3 -21.45 -5.45 6.02
CA LYS A 3 -20.15 -5.61 5.37
C LYS A 3 -19.51 -6.86 5.98
N VAL A 4 -19.69 -8.01 5.33
CA VAL A 4 -18.94 -9.23 5.63
C VAL A 4 -17.46 -8.86 5.58
N ASN A 5 -16.73 -9.16 6.65
CA ASN A 5 -15.30 -8.95 6.68
C ASN A 5 -14.68 -9.97 5.70
N PRO A 6 -14.05 -9.54 4.59
CA PRO A 6 -13.54 -10.49 3.62
C PRO A 6 -12.50 -11.39 4.27
N SER A 7 -12.37 -12.62 3.82
CA SER A 7 -11.29 -13.53 4.20
C SER A 7 -9.92 -13.00 3.75
N LEU A 8 -8.83 -13.63 4.22
CA LEU A 8 -7.47 -13.26 3.82
C LEU A 8 -7.20 -13.48 2.33
N TRP A 9 -7.78 -14.53 1.75
CA TRP A 9 -7.60 -14.89 0.35
C TRP A 9 -8.40 -13.96 -0.57
N GLU A 10 -9.63 -13.57 -0.21
CA GLU A 10 -10.41 -12.57 -0.95
C GLU A 10 -9.68 -11.23 -1.00
N ARG A 11 -9.12 -10.79 0.13
CA ARG A 11 -8.25 -9.59 0.17
C ARG A 11 -6.99 -9.72 -0.67
N SER A 12 -6.49 -10.93 -0.91
CA SER A 12 -5.33 -11.16 -1.78
C SER A 12 -5.73 -11.03 -3.25
N LEU A 13 -6.81 -11.70 -3.65
CA LEU A 13 -7.36 -11.65 -5.01
C LEU A 13 -7.80 -10.24 -5.41
N GLU A 14 -8.42 -9.51 -4.48
CA GLU A 14 -8.76 -8.09 -4.70
C GLU A 14 -7.51 -7.25 -4.99
N ARG A 15 -6.44 -7.41 -4.20
CA ARG A 15 -5.19 -6.67 -4.39
C ARG A 15 -4.52 -7.00 -5.72
N GLU A 16 -4.51 -8.27 -6.10
CA GLU A 16 -4.03 -8.70 -7.42
C GLU A 16 -4.82 -8.00 -8.52
N ASN A 17 -6.16 -8.08 -8.49
CA ASN A 17 -7.03 -7.42 -9.47
C ASN A 17 -6.78 -5.90 -9.56
N TYR A 18 -6.62 -5.20 -8.43
CA TYR A 18 -6.34 -3.77 -8.46
C TYR A 18 -4.94 -3.43 -9.00
N SER A 19 -3.93 -4.28 -8.76
CA SER A 19 -2.55 -4.03 -9.24
C SER A 19 -2.44 -4.05 -10.78
N HIS A 20 -3.32 -4.80 -11.45
CA HIS A 20 -3.38 -4.89 -12.91
C HIS A 20 -4.07 -3.70 -13.59
N LEU A 21 -4.70 -2.79 -12.82
CA LEU A 21 -5.35 -1.62 -13.39
C LEU A 21 -4.36 -0.72 -14.15
N PRO A 22 -4.75 -0.13 -15.29
CA PRO A 22 -4.02 0.96 -15.93
C PRO A 22 -3.61 2.07 -14.96
N ASP A 23 -2.51 2.77 -15.23
CA ASP A 23 -1.88 3.74 -14.32
C ASP A 23 -2.86 4.74 -13.69
N LEU A 24 -3.70 5.37 -14.52
CA LEU A 24 -4.69 6.33 -14.05
C LEU A 24 -5.76 5.68 -13.15
N GLN A 25 -6.20 4.47 -13.49
CA GLN A 25 -7.21 3.75 -12.72
C GLN A 25 -6.63 3.25 -11.40
N PHE A 26 -5.38 2.76 -11.40
CA PHE A 26 -4.67 2.40 -10.18
C PHE A 26 -4.49 3.60 -9.25
N PHE A 27 -4.04 4.74 -9.77
CA PHE A 27 -3.95 5.96 -8.98
C PHE A 27 -5.32 6.41 -8.43
N ARG A 28 -6.38 6.37 -9.26
CA ARG A 28 -7.75 6.72 -8.83
C ARG A 28 -8.24 5.82 -7.72
N TYR A 29 -7.94 4.52 -7.79
CA TYR A 29 -8.22 3.58 -6.71
C TYR A 29 -7.51 4.00 -5.42
N CYS A 30 -6.18 4.27 -5.48
CA CYS A 30 -5.43 4.72 -4.32
C CYS A 30 -5.95 6.04 -3.73
N ASN A 31 -6.32 6.97 -4.60
CA ASN A 31 -6.90 8.25 -4.20
C ASN A 31 -8.26 8.08 -3.52
N TYR A 32 -9.15 7.27 -4.08
CA TYR A 32 -10.50 7.06 -3.54
C TYR A 32 -10.49 6.31 -2.20
N TYR A 33 -9.75 5.20 -2.11
CA TYR A 33 -9.77 4.35 -0.92
C TYR A 33 -8.90 4.86 0.24
N TYR A 34 -7.83 5.60 -0.07
CA TYR A 34 -6.84 6.01 0.94
C TYR A 34 -6.70 7.53 1.05
N GLY A 35 -7.49 8.30 0.29
CA GLY A 35 -7.38 9.77 0.24
C GLY A 35 -5.98 10.24 -0.21
N LEU A 36 -5.29 9.42 -1.00
CA LEU A 36 -3.89 9.63 -1.39
C LEU A 36 -3.79 10.69 -2.48
N ASN A 37 -3.02 11.74 -2.25
CA ASN A 37 -2.75 12.74 -3.29
C ASN A 37 -1.66 12.27 -4.28
N ARG A 38 -1.63 12.87 -5.48
CA ARG A 38 -0.73 12.46 -6.57
C ARG A 38 0.76 12.61 -6.22
N GLY A 39 1.13 13.65 -5.49
CA GLY A 39 2.54 13.89 -5.09
C GLY A 39 3.06 12.81 -4.14
N VAL A 40 2.25 12.46 -3.14
CA VAL A 40 2.57 11.39 -2.19
C VAL A 40 2.60 10.04 -2.91
N TYR A 41 1.62 9.74 -3.76
CA TYR A 41 1.62 8.53 -4.59
C TYR A 41 2.92 8.39 -5.40
N ASN A 42 3.31 9.42 -6.14
CA ASN A 42 4.52 9.41 -6.96
C ASN A 42 5.78 9.21 -6.10
N THR A 43 5.80 9.79 -4.90
CA THR A 43 6.92 9.63 -3.97
C THR A 43 7.03 8.19 -3.46
N ILE A 44 5.89 7.56 -3.11
CA ILE A 44 5.85 6.16 -2.69
C ILE A 44 6.31 5.24 -3.84
N ASP A 45 5.78 5.42 -5.04
CA ASP A 45 6.13 4.62 -6.22
C ASP A 45 7.63 4.74 -6.54
N ALA A 46 8.15 5.96 -6.60
CA ALA A 46 9.58 6.20 -6.82
C ALA A 46 10.45 5.62 -5.71
N TRP A 47 9.99 5.66 -4.46
CA TRP A 47 10.73 5.07 -3.34
C TRP A 47 10.80 3.55 -3.46
N PHE A 48 9.69 2.86 -3.72
CA PHE A 48 9.71 1.40 -3.91
C PHE A 48 10.52 0.96 -5.11
N TYR A 49 10.49 1.74 -6.20
CA TYR A 49 11.35 1.48 -7.36
C TYR A 49 12.84 1.57 -6.98
N LYS A 50 13.23 2.63 -6.27
CA LYS A 50 14.61 2.81 -5.77
C LYS A 50 15.02 1.76 -4.74
N TYR A 51 14.07 1.28 -3.93
CA TYR A 51 14.28 0.17 -3.00
C TYR A 51 14.56 -1.17 -3.71
N GLY A 52 14.23 -1.30 -4.99
CA GLY A 52 14.50 -2.48 -5.81
C GLY A 52 13.27 -3.21 -6.33
N ILE A 53 12.05 -2.76 -6.00
CA ILE A 53 10.80 -3.36 -6.49
C ILE A 53 10.50 -2.82 -7.90
N ARG A 54 11.21 -3.35 -8.90
CA ARG A 54 11.17 -2.87 -10.29
C ARG A 54 9.96 -3.35 -11.07
N ASP A 55 9.52 -4.58 -10.84
CA ASP A 55 8.30 -5.09 -11.46
C ASP A 55 7.09 -4.25 -11.04
N ILE A 56 6.29 -3.83 -12.02
CA ILE A 56 5.20 -2.88 -11.81
C ILE A 56 4.08 -3.48 -10.96
N LEU A 57 3.74 -4.75 -11.18
CA LEU A 57 2.66 -5.42 -10.45
C LEU A 57 3.07 -5.64 -8.99
N THR A 58 4.29 -6.11 -8.77
CA THR A 58 4.87 -6.29 -7.44
C THR A 58 4.96 -4.96 -6.69
N ARG A 59 5.36 -3.88 -7.38
CA ARG A 59 5.42 -2.53 -6.79
C ARG A 59 4.04 -2.03 -6.41
N ARG A 60 3.04 -2.18 -7.28
CA ARG A 60 1.64 -1.78 -6.99
C ARG A 60 1.04 -2.56 -5.83
N THR A 61 1.28 -3.86 -5.77
CA THR A 61 0.88 -4.69 -4.63
C THR A 61 1.55 -4.20 -3.34
N SER A 62 2.82 -3.81 -3.41
CA SER A 62 3.55 -3.23 -2.28
C SER A 62 3.01 -1.86 -1.86
N ILE A 63 2.61 -1.02 -2.82
CA ILE A 63 1.92 0.25 -2.57
C ILE A 63 0.61 0.01 -1.82
N ILE A 64 -0.26 -0.89 -2.31
CA ILE A 64 -1.53 -1.18 -1.62
C ILE A 64 -1.28 -1.70 -0.20
N ALA A 65 -0.31 -2.60 -0.03
CA ALA A 65 0.05 -3.14 1.27
C ALA A 65 0.56 -2.05 2.24
N PHE A 66 1.40 -1.14 1.75
CA PHE A 66 1.87 0.01 2.52
C PHE A 66 0.73 0.95 2.92
N LEU A 67 -0.13 1.33 1.96
CA LEU A 67 -1.28 2.19 2.23
C LEU A 67 -2.23 1.56 3.25
N THR A 68 -2.42 0.24 3.19
CA THR A 68 -3.19 -0.52 4.18
C THR A 68 -2.51 -0.53 5.56
N PHE A 69 -1.18 -0.59 5.61
CA PHE A 69 -0.42 -0.53 6.87
C PHE A 69 -0.53 0.84 7.55
N VAL A 70 -0.51 1.94 6.79
CA VAL A 70 -0.60 3.29 7.34
C VAL A 70 -2.03 3.83 7.47
N SER A 71 -3.01 3.18 6.85
CA SER A 71 -4.41 3.59 6.97
C SER A 71 -4.95 3.24 8.35
N ASP A 72 -5.60 4.22 8.99
CA ASP A 72 -6.38 3.97 10.19
C ASP A 72 -7.65 3.19 9.84
N LYS A 73 -7.81 2.00 10.45
CA LYS A 73 -8.92 1.08 10.15
C LYS A 73 -10.28 1.70 10.46
N GLU A 74 -10.32 2.69 11.36
CA GLU A 74 -11.57 3.33 11.82
C GLU A 74 -12.03 4.49 10.92
N ASN A 75 -11.15 5.05 10.07
CA ASN A 75 -11.47 6.21 9.24
C ASN A 75 -11.05 6.03 7.78
N LYS A 76 -11.74 5.13 7.06
CA LYS A 76 -11.51 4.75 5.66
C LYS A 76 -11.65 5.87 4.60
N HIS A 77 -11.77 7.14 5.01
CA HIS A 77 -11.93 8.29 4.12
C HIS A 77 -11.12 9.52 4.55
N LYS A 78 -10.33 9.44 5.63
CA LYS A 78 -9.40 10.53 5.95
C LYS A 78 -8.15 10.41 5.08
N SER A 79 -7.75 11.53 4.49
CA SER A 79 -6.52 11.61 3.72
C SER A 79 -5.33 11.21 4.59
N ILE A 80 -4.50 10.28 4.10
CA ILE A 80 -3.27 9.92 4.80
C ILE A 80 -2.33 11.13 4.79
N GLN A 81 -2.01 11.63 5.98
CA GLN A 81 -1.08 12.74 6.16
C GLN A 81 0.23 12.22 6.73
N PHE A 82 1.32 12.58 6.07
CA PHE A 82 2.67 12.35 6.55
C PHE A 82 3.27 13.74 6.75
N GLY A 83 3.52 14.14 8.00
CA GLY A 83 4.24 15.38 8.29
C GLY A 83 5.62 15.40 7.62
N SER A 84 6.40 16.48 7.79
CA SER A 84 7.73 16.60 7.18
C SER A 84 8.61 15.37 7.48
N GLY A 85 9.12 14.71 6.44
CA GLY A 85 9.92 13.49 6.54
C GLY A 85 9.18 12.21 6.99
N GLY A 86 7.90 12.30 7.39
CA GLY A 86 7.14 11.19 7.96
C GLY A 86 6.88 10.04 6.97
N LEU A 87 6.81 10.33 5.68
CA LEU A 87 6.53 9.33 4.64
C LEU A 87 7.66 8.31 4.52
N VAL A 88 8.90 8.79 4.34
CA VAL A 88 10.08 7.92 4.19
C VAL A 88 10.31 7.11 5.46
N LYS A 89 10.09 7.71 6.64
CA LYS A 89 10.14 6.98 7.91
C LYS A 89 9.15 5.81 7.93
N LYS A 90 7.88 6.05 7.54
CA LYS A 90 6.85 5.00 7.49
C LYS A 90 7.13 3.91 6.45
N LEU A 91 7.71 4.27 5.31
CA LEU A 91 8.14 3.30 4.29
C LEU A 91 9.23 2.38 4.82
N ASN A 92 10.23 2.94 5.51
CA ASN A 92 11.26 2.14 6.17
C ASN A 92 10.66 1.22 7.25
N GLU A 93 9.80 1.75 8.14
CA GLU A 93 9.11 0.93 9.16
C GLU A 93 8.34 -0.24 8.53
N PHE A 94 7.65 0.01 7.42
CA PHE A 94 6.90 -1.00 6.69
C PHE A 94 7.79 -2.13 6.17
N VAL A 95 8.87 -1.83 5.44
CA VAL A 95 9.74 -2.87 4.88
C VAL A 95 10.44 -3.69 5.97
N HIS A 96 10.96 -3.03 7.00
CA HIS A 96 11.60 -3.72 8.15
C HIS A 96 10.60 -4.66 8.86
N SER A 97 9.35 -4.22 9.04
CA SER A 97 8.32 -5.07 9.67
C SER A 97 8.00 -6.33 8.85
N ARG A 98 8.17 -6.29 7.53
CA ARG A 98 7.94 -7.44 6.64
C ARG A 98 9.14 -8.36 6.57
N GLU A 99 10.36 -7.82 6.56
CA GLU A 99 11.60 -8.61 6.62
C GLU A 99 11.65 -9.43 7.91
N ILE A 100 11.38 -8.81 9.06
CA ILE A 100 11.32 -9.52 10.35
C ILE A 100 10.28 -10.65 10.32
N LYS A 101 9.11 -10.42 9.71
CA LYS A 101 8.09 -11.47 9.58
C LYS A 101 8.57 -12.60 8.69
N ASN A 102 9.15 -12.30 7.53
CA ASN A 102 9.64 -13.33 6.62
C ASN A 102 10.72 -14.20 7.27
N HIS A 103 11.61 -13.63 8.09
CA HIS A 103 12.62 -14.40 8.83
C HIS A 103 12.03 -15.30 9.93
N ARG A 104 10.95 -14.89 10.61
CA ARG A 104 10.32 -15.68 11.67
C ARG A 104 9.49 -16.89 11.20
N TYR A 105 9.26 -17.04 9.90
CA TYR A 105 8.56 -18.20 9.33
C TYR A 105 9.50 -19.23 8.70
N VAL A 106 10.82 -19.03 8.81
CA VAL A 106 11.85 -19.96 8.28
C VAL A 106 12.57 -20.75 9.38
N ASP A 107 12.13 -20.62 10.64
CA ASP A 107 12.61 -21.39 11.79
C ASP A 107 11.50 -22.32 12.33
#